data_AF-A0A6G0TI00-F1
#
_entry.id   AF-A0A6G0TI00-F1
#
_cell.length_a   1.000
_cell.length_b   1.000
_cell.length_c   1.000
_cell.angle_alpha   90.00
_cell.angle_beta   90.00
_cell.angle_gamma   90.00
#
_symmetry.space_group_name_H-M   'P 1'
#
loop_
_entity.id
_entity.type
_entity.pdbx_description
1 polymer ?
#
loop_
_entity_poly.entity_id
_entity_poly.type
_entity_poly.pdbx_seq_one_letter_code
_entity_poly.pdbx_strand_id
1 'polypeptide(L)'
;MNNNMDSVAQIKFKNIPFYEVIDEVIKPTLLTGTDRLQDVSRGMKEATFKFIMSVEHANLVAGNRYYSHGKYEYPYQFQIRICQLIEPVPNESPDDMPLSLLIRVNMQKCPLPPTQQGFELRPTKTPINCSENVKISPIVANNIAIHWTPNGKKYVFAMFLVKILTVDTLLKKLQDKDGISSEDTKNDIGNPQLDSDDDEPPTKRNKQEN
;
A
#
# COMPACT_ATOMS: atom_id res chain seq x y z
N MET A 1 25.56 -16.41 2.50
CA MET A 1 25.36 -15.55 3.69
C MET A 1 25.18 -14.12 3.19
N ASN A 2 24.14 -13.41 3.64
CA ASN A 2 23.71 -12.04 3.25
C ASN A 2 22.79 -11.80 2.03
N ASN A 3 22.10 -12.80 1.47
CA ASN A 3 21.12 -12.57 0.39
C ASN A 3 19.98 -11.59 0.74
N ASN A 4 19.60 -11.46 2.02
CA ASN A 4 18.44 -10.62 2.39
C ASN A 4 18.65 -9.14 2.03
N MET A 5 19.87 -8.62 2.07
CA MET A 5 20.10 -7.19 1.81
C MET A 5 19.96 -6.87 0.32
N ASP A 6 20.43 -7.77 -0.53
CA ASP A 6 20.23 -7.70 -1.98
C ASP A 6 18.74 -7.87 -2.34
N SER A 7 18.06 -8.82 -1.68
CA SER A 7 16.60 -9.01 -1.85
C SER A 7 15.82 -7.76 -1.45
N VAL A 8 16.18 -7.10 -0.33
CA VAL A 8 15.49 -5.88 0.14
C VAL A 8 15.68 -4.72 -0.83
N ALA A 9 16.87 -4.56 -1.43
CA ALA A 9 17.13 -3.52 -2.41
C ALA A 9 16.34 -3.69 -3.73
N GLN A 10 15.85 -4.90 -4.01
CA GLN A 10 15.01 -5.21 -5.18
C GLN A 10 13.52 -4.97 -4.92
N ILE A 11 13.10 -4.75 -3.67
CA ILE A 11 11.70 -4.55 -3.33
C ILE A 11 11.16 -3.29 -3.99
N LYS A 12 10.11 -3.47 -4.78
CA LYS A 12 9.28 -2.39 -5.32
C LYS A 12 7.87 -2.58 -4.82
N PHE A 13 7.36 -1.62 -4.07
CA PHE A 13 5.98 -1.69 -3.60
C PHE A 13 5.00 -1.52 -4.76
N LYS A 14 3.92 -2.30 -4.76
CA LYS A 14 2.84 -2.19 -5.75
C LYS A 14 2.32 -0.75 -5.82
N ASN A 15 2.13 -0.23 -7.02
CA ASN A 15 1.56 1.11 -7.20
C ASN A 15 0.12 1.20 -6.64
N ILE A 16 -0.20 2.31 -5.99
CA ILE A 16 -1.55 2.60 -5.51
C ILE A 16 -2.08 3.80 -6.31
N PRO A 17 -3.12 3.65 -7.15
CA PRO A 17 -3.51 4.68 -8.10
C PRO A 17 -3.81 6.06 -7.47
N PHE A 18 -4.43 6.09 -6.29
CA PHE A 18 -4.81 7.32 -5.61
C PHE A 18 -3.65 8.10 -4.97
N TYR A 19 -2.42 7.58 -5.07
CA TYR A 19 -1.25 8.21 -4.49
C TYR A 19 -0.14 8.33 -5.53
N GLU A 20 0.32 9.55 -5.74
CA GLU A 20 1.56 9.83 -6.47
C GLU A 20 2.72 9.86 -5.49
N VAL A 21 3.74 9.03 -5.69
CA VAL A 21 4.94 9.02 -4.84
C VAL A 21 5.80 10.23 -5.18
N ILE A 22 6.03 11.09 -4.20
CA ILE A 22 6.90 12.27 -4.31
C ILE A 22 8.32 11.89 -3.90
N ASP A 23 8.48 11.19 -2.77
CA ASP A 23 9.79 10.74 -2.29
C ASP A 23 9.70 9.48 -1.42
N GLU A 24 10.81 8.75 -1.38
CA GLU A 24 11.06 7.63 -0.48
C GLU A 24 11.85 8.10 0.76
N VAL A 25 11.11 8.65 1.72
CA VAL A 25 11.66 9.24 2.97
C VAL A 25 12.48 8.23 3.77
N ILE A 26 12.02 6.97 3.81
CA ILE A 26 12.80 5.85 4.34
C ILE A 26 12.73 4.71 3.33
N LYS A 27 13.91 4.32 2.84
CA LYS A 27 14.07 3.22 1.89
C LYS A 27 13.56 1.89 2.43
N PRO A 28 13.15 0.94 1.56
CA PRO A 28 12.85 -0.43 1.95
C PRO A 28 13.93 -0.98 2.89
N THR A 29 13.52 -1.26 4.12
CA THR A 29 14.40 -1.70 5.20
C THR A 29 13.80 -2.93 5.87
N LEU A 30 14.60 -3.97 6.04
CA LEU A 30 14.16 -5.19 6.73
C LEU A 30 13.78 -4.88 8.19
N LEU A 31 12.62 -5.37 8.64
CA LEU A 31 12.23 -5.30 10.03
C LEU A 31 13.01 -6.32 10.87
N THR A 32 14.20 -5.91 11.32
CA THR A 32 15.02 -6.64 12.28
C THR A 32 14.66 -6.21 13.70
N GLY A 33 13.69 -6.91 14.29
CA GLY A 33 13.23 -6.57 15.64
C GLY A 33 14.10 -7.15 16.74
N THR A 34 14.29 -6.38 17.82
CA THR A 34 14.88 -6.84 19.08
C THR A 34 13.79 -7.15 20.10
N ASP A 35 14.06 -8.07 21.01
CA ASP A 35 13.18 -8.37 22.15
C ASP A 35 13.37 -7.30 23.24
N ARG A 36 12.94 -6.06 22.96
CA ARG A 36 12.93 -4.98 23.96
C ARG A 36 11.52 -4.82 24.52
N LEU A 37 11.34 -5.39 25.70
CA LEU A 37 10.09 -5.40 26.45
C LEU A 37 10.17 -4.34 27.56
N GLN A 38 9.68 -3.13 27.30
CA GLN A 38 9.31 -2.22 28.41
C GLN A 38 7.84 -1.79 28.42
N ASP A 39 7.07 -1.90 27.33
CA ASP A 39 5.69 -1.37 27.34
C ASP A 39 4.68 -2.10 26.43
N VAL A 40 5.05 -3.22 25.82
CA VAL A 40 4.17 -3.93 24.87
C VAL A 40 4.21 -5.42 25.19
N SER A 41 3.02 -6.06 25.16
CA SER A 41 2.73 -7.45 25.51
C SER A 41 3.88 -8.43 25.26
N ARG A 42 4.14 -9.34 26.23
CA ARG A 42 5.18 -10.37 26.12
C ARG A 42 5.11 -11.08 24.76
N GLY A 43 6.25 -11.15 24.05
CA GLY A 43 6.38 -11.87 22.79
C GLY A 43 6.33 -11.00 21.53
N MET A 44 6.15 -9.69 21.64
CA MET A 44 6.28 -8.77 20.50
C MET A 44 7.72 -8.32 20.27
N LYS A 45 8.11 -8.17 19.00
CA LYS A 45 9.36 -7.54 18.58
C LYS A 45 9.20 -6.05 18.38
N GLU A 46 10.28 -5.30 18.58
CA GLU A 46 10.36 -3.87 18.33
C GLU A 46 11.47 -3.54 17.32
N ALA A 47 11.16 -2.69 16.35
CA ALA A 47 12.12 -1.97 15.52
C ALA A 47 11.87 -0.46 15.59
N THR A 48 12.94 0.33 15.58
CA THR A 48 12.84 1.80 15.63
C THR A 48 13.53 2.42 14.43
N PHE A 49 12.92 3.49 13.92
CA PHE A 49 13.42 4.26 12.79
C PHE A 49 13.40 5.73 13.15
N LYS A 50 14.28 6.50 12.52
CA LYS A 50 14.39 7.95 12.73
C LYS A 50 14.60 8.62 11.38
N PHE A 51 13.90 9.71 11.15
CA PHE A 51 14.15 10.56 9.99
C PHE A 51 14.06 12.04 10.38
N ILE A 52 14.74 12.89 9.61
CA ILE A 52 14.61 14.34 9.67
C ILE A 52 14.07 14.77 8.31
N MET A 53 13.07 15.66 8.33
CA MET A 53 12.42 16.12 7.11
C MET A 53 13.36 17.06 6.35
N SER A 54 13.36 17.00 5.01
CA SER A 54 14.02 18.04 4.22
C SER A 54 13.26 19.36 4.35
N VAL A 55 13.93 20.49 4.10
CA VAL A 55 13.27 21.81 4.07
C VAL A 55 12.19 21.84 2.99
N GLU A 56 12.45 21.22 1.84
CA GLU A 56 11.50 21.10 0.74
C GLU A 56 10.22 20.35 1.14
N HIS A 57 10.35 19.17 1.76
CA HIS A 57 9.19 18.40 2.22
C HIS A 57 8.42 19.13 3.32
N ALA A 58 9.13 19.80 4.23
CA ALA A 58 8.49 20.59 5.29
C ALA A 58 7.65 21.72 4.71
N ASN A 59 8.19 22.47 3.75
CA ASN A 59 7.47 23.54 3.06
C ASN A 59 6.31 23.00 2.24
N LEU A 60 6.50 21.88 1.53
CA LEU A 60 5.47 21.26 0.71
C LEU A 60 4.27 20.83 1.57
N VAL A 61 4.51 20.11 2.67
CA VAL A 61 3.44 19.61 3.54
C VAL A 61 2.81 20.77 4.34
N ALA A 62 3.61 21.66 4.92
CA ALA A 62 3.09 22.78 5.70
C ALA A 62 2.30 23.78 4.85
N GLY A 63 2.72 24.03 3.62
CA GLY A 63 2.09 25.01 2.72
C GLY A 63 0.80 24.52 2.07
N ASN A 64 0.56 23.20 2.03
CA ASN A 64 -0.61 22.62 1.38
C ASN A 64 -1.63 21.99 2.34
N ARG A 65 -1.30 21.82 3.63
CA ARG A 65 -2.27 21.35 4.62
C ARG A 65 -3.33 22.43 4.88
N TYR A 66 -4.56 22.00 5.15
CA TYR A 66 -5.65 22.91 5.49
C TYR A 66 -6.51 22.30 6.60
N TYR A 67 -7.22 23.14 7.34
CA TYR A 67 -8.10 22.67 8.40
C TYR A 67 -9.51 22.47 7.87
N SER A 68 -10.09 21.29 8.08
CA SER A 68 -11.43 20.93 7.62
C SER A 68 -12.08 19.96 8.59
N HIS A 69 -13.38 20.12 8.85
CA HIS A 69 -14.15 19.21 9.71
C HIS A 69 -13.51 18.93 11.08
N GLY A 70 -12.86 19.92 11.69
CA GLY A 70 -12.26 19.77 13.01
C GLY A 70 -10.88 19.09 13.04
N LYS A 71 -10.24 18.85 11.90
CA LYS A 71 -8.89 18.28 11.81
C LYS A 71 -8.08 18.88 10.66
N TYR A 72 -6.77 18.64 10.67
CA TYR A 72 -5.93 18.99 9.53
C TYR A 72 -6.04 17.92 8.45
N GLU A 73 -6.32 18.35 7.23
CA GLU A 73 -6.22 17.54 6.03
C GLU A 73 -4.85 17.76 5.38
N TYR A 74 -4.28 16.66 4.89
CA TYR A 74 -2.94 16.63 4.33
C TYR A 74 -3.01 16.09 2.90
N PRO A 75 -3.07 16.96 1.87
CA PRO A 75 -2.97 16.52 0.47
C PRO A 75 -1.63 15.84 0.15
N TYR A 76 -0.59 16.21 0.89
CA TYR A 76 0.72 15.54 0.87
C TYR A 76 0.91 14.79 2.18
N GLN A 77 1.03 13.48 2.11
CA GLN A 77 0.97 12.59 3.27
C GLN A 77 2.25 11.78 3.46
N PHE A 78 2.60 11.55 4.71
CA PHE A 78 3.56 10.52 5.09
C PHE A 78 2.83 9.18 5.25
N GLN A 79 3.19 8.22 4.40
CA GLN A 79 2.62 6.89 4.38
C GLN A 79 3.66 5.83 4.72
N ILE A 80 3.32 4.99 5.69
CA ILE A 80 4.06 3.79 6.03
C ILE A 80 3.51 2.63 5.21
N ARG A 81 4.42 1.89 4.58
CA ARG A 81 4.10 0.67 3.84
C ARG A 81 4.96 -0.48 4.37
N ILE A 82 4.33 -1.65 4.50
CA ILE A 82 5.00 -2.87 4.96
C ILE A 82 4.59 -3.98 4.01
N CYS A 83 5.55 -4.79 3.57
CA CYS A 83 5.29 -5.99 2.78
C CYS A 83 6.05 -7.19 3.35
N GLN A 84 5.58 -8.39 3.03
CA GLN A 84 6.32 -9.62 3.31
C GLN A 84 7.51 -9.73 2.34
N LEU A 85 8.70 -10.07 2.85
CA LEU A 85 9.83 -10.46 2.01
C LEU A 85 9.64 -11.91 1.55
N ILE A 86 9.42 -12.09 0.25
CA ILE A 86 9.27 -13.39 -0.41
C ILE A 86 10.43 -13.52 -1.39
N GLU A 87 11.08 -14.68 -1.40
CA GLU A 87 12.15 -15.01 -2.35
C GLU A 87 11.66 -16.08 -3.34
N PRO A 88 11.88 -15.90 -4.66
CA PRO A 88 12.50 -14.74 -5.31
C PRO A 88 11.64 -13.46 -5.19
N VAL A 89 12.29 -12.29 -5.24
CA VAL A 89 11.60 -11.01 -5.09
C VAL A 89 10.68 -10.78 -6.30
N PRO A 90 9.36 -10.58 -6.10
CA PRO A 90 8.44 -10.33 -7.20
C PRO A 90 8.66 -8.94 -7.81
N ASN A 91 8.20 -8.74 -9.05
CA ASN A 91 8.26 -7.43 -9.73
C ASN A 91 7.61 -6.30 -8.92
N GLU A 92 6.49 -6.61 -8.26
CA GLU A 92 5.80 -5.71 -7.33
C GLU A 92 5.40 -6.47 -6.06
N SER A 93 5.66 -5.86 -4.91
CA SER A 93 5.33 -6.38 -3.60
C SER A 93 4.06 -5.69 -3.05
N PRO A 94 2.96 -6.42 -2.84
CA PRO A 94 1.76 -5.86 -2.22
C PRO A 94 2.00 -5.59 -0.73
N ASP A 95 1.27 -4.62 -0.17
CA ASP A 95 1.29 -4.41 1.28
C ASP A 95 0.79 -5.68 2.01
N ASP A 96 1.51 -6.06 3.06
CA ASP A 96 1.19 -7.15 3.95
C ASP A 96 1.72 -6.84 5.35
N MET A 97 0.81 -6.82 6.33
CA MET A 97 1.10 -6.37 7.68
C MET A 97 1.38 -7.58 8.59
N PRO A 98 2.36 -7.50 9.51
CA PRO A 98 2.60 -8.55 10.47
C PRO A 98 1.46 -8.66 11.50
N LEU A 99 1.40 -9.79 12.19
CA LEU A 99 0.40 -10.02 13.23
C LEU A 99 0.56 -9.02 14.39
N SER A 100 -0.57 -8.56 14.92
CA SER A 100 -0.63 -7.61 16.04
C SER A 100 0.22 -6.34 15.82
N LEU A 101 0.31 -5.86 14.57
CA LEU A 101 1.04 -4.64 14.25
C LEU A 101 0.59 -3.48 15.16
N LEU A 102 1.55 -2.73 15.66
CA LEU A 102 1.35 -1.46 16.36
C LEU A 102 2.45 -0.51 15.91
N ILE A 103 2.08 0.69 15.47
CA ILE A 103 3.03 1.72 15.05
C ILE A 103 2.82 2.95 15.92
N ARG A 104 3.92 3.50 16.41
CA ARG A 104 3.96 4.80 17.07
C ARG A 104 4.88 5.74 16.31
N VAL A 105 4.39 6.94 15.99
CA VAL A 105 5.22 8.02 15.45
C VAL A 105 5.23 9.11 16.51
N ASN A 106 6.43 9.51 16.97
CA ASN A 106 6.62 10.46 18.06
C ASN A 106 5.82 10.11 19.32
N MET A 107 5.83 8.84 19.71
CA MET A 107 5.09 8.26 20.85
C MET A 107 3.57 8.22 20.67
N GLN A 108 3.01 8.80 19.60
CA GLN A 108 1.58 8.73 19.29
C GLN A 108 1.27 7.51 18.42
N LYS A 109 0.26 6.73 18.84
CA LYS A 109 -0.21 5.55 18.11
C LYS A 109 -0.80 5.98 16.76
N CYS A 110 -0.37 5.35 15.67
CA CYS A 110 -0.97 5.56 14.36
C CYS A 110 -2.27 4.76 14.24
N PRO A 111 -3.32 5.31 13.61
CA PRO A 111 -4.50 4.55 13.29
C PRO A 111 -4.13 3.48 12.26
N LEU A 112 -4.44 2.23 12.57
CA LEU A 112 -4.30 1.14 11.60
C LEU A 112 -5.61 1.00 10.83
N PRO A 113 -5.54 0.64 9.54
CA PRO A 113 -6.74 0.44 8.75
C PRO A 113 -7.55 -0.73 9.34
N PRO A 114 -8.89 -0.66 9.26
CA PRO A 114 -9.73 -1.69 9.85
C PRO A 114 -9.40 -3.06 9.26
N THR A 115 -9.18 -4.04 10.13
CA THR A 115 -9.14 -5.46 9.76
C THR A 115 -10.54 -5.86 9.31
N GLN A 116 -10.70 -6.31 8.06
CA GLN A 116 -11.98 -6.84 7.61
C GLN A 116 -12.36 -8.02 8.52
N GLN A 117 -13.48 -7.89 9.23
CA GLN A 117 -14.04 -8.97 10.07
C GLN A 117 -14.93 -9.85 9.19
N GLY A 118 -14.37 -10.95 8.67
CA GLY A 118 -15.11 -11.97 7.91
C GLY A 118 -14.20 -12.99 7.21
N PHE A 119 -14.35 -14.27 7.61
CA PHE A 119 -13.68 -15.53 7.20
C PHE A 119 -12.17 -15.59 6.94
N GLU A 120 -11.46 -14.49 6.74
CA GLU A 120 -10.00 -14.43 6.87
C GLU A 120 -9.57 -13.09 7.48
N LEU A 121 -8.93 -13.15 8.65
CA LEU A 121 -8.42 -12.00 9.42
C LEU A 121 -7.20 -11.36 8.74
N ARG A 122 -7.35 -10.86 7.51
CA ARG A 122 -6.28 -10.10 6.85
C ARG A 122 -6.54 -8.60 7.05
N PRO A 123 -5.58 -7.85 7.63
CA PRO A 123 -5.60 -6.40 7.58
C PRO A 123 -5.83 -5.97 6.15
N THR A 124 -6.72 -4.98 5.94
CA THR A 124 -6.84 -4.36 4.63
C THR A 124 -5.45 -3.94 4.20
N LYS A 125 -5.02 -4.40 3.02
CA LYS A 125 -3.68 -4.21 2.46
C LYS A 125 -3.52 -2.76 1.98
N THR A 126 -3.64 -1.83 2.91
CA THR A 126 -3.67 -0.39 2.66
C THR A 126 -2.51 0.30 3.37
N PRO A 127 -1.97 1.37 2.79
CA PRO A 127 -0.90 2.15 3.39
C PRO A 127 -1.41 2.83 4.67
N ILE A 128 -0.50 3.05 5.62
CA ILE A 128 -0.82 3.64 6.92
C ILE A 128 -0.44 5.12 6.89
N ASN A 129 -1.44 5.99 6.92
CA ASN A 129 -1.22 7.44 7.03
C ASN A 129 -0.78 7.80 8.45
N CYS A 130 0.37 8.48 8.57
CA CYS A 130 0.91 8.95 9.85
C CYS A 130 1.14 10.47 9.88
N SER A 131 0.61 11.21 8.90
CA SER A 131 0.89 12.64 8.71
C SER A 131 0.56 13.50 9.93
N GLU A 132 -0.53 13.19 10.63
CA GLU A 132 -0.94 13.89 11.86
C GLU A 132 0.09 13.75 13.01
N ASN A 133 0.84 12.65 13.02
CA ASN A 133 1.79 12.33 14.10
C ASN A 133 3.22 12.80 13.78
N VAL A 134 3.49 13.20 12.52
CA VAL A 134 4.79 13.68 12.07
C VAL A 134 4.96 15.16 12.43
N LYS A 135 6.10 15.49 13.03
CA LYS A 135 6.54 16.87 13.26
C LYS A 135 7.01 17.43 11.92
N ILE A 136 6.28 18.42 11.40
CA ILE A 136 6.60 19.12 10.16
C ILE A 136 7.67 20.17 10.46
N SER A 137 8.92 19.72 10.59
CA SER A 137 10.06 20.57 10.90
C SER A 137 11.33 19.98 10.29
N PRO A 138 12.19 20.80 9.65
CA PRO A 138 13.43 20.32 9.05
C PRO A 138 14.58 20.15 10.05
N ILE A 139 14.39 20.56 11.31
CA ILE A 139 15.42 20.51 12.36
C ILE A 139 15.07 19.56 13.50
N VAL A 140 13.84 19.05 13.52
CA VAL A 140 13.39 18.11 14.56
C VAL A 140 13.25 16.73 13.95
N ALA A 141 13.88 15.75 14.58
CA ALA A 141 13.74 14.37 14.17
C ALA A 141 12.38 13.79 14.56
N ASN A 142 11.87 12.95 13.67
CA ASN A 142 10.70 12.11 13.87
C ASN A 142 11.17 10.70 14.20
N ASN A 143 10.61 10.12 15.27
CA ASN A 143 10.93 8.76 15.69
C ASN A 143 9.72 7.85 15.42
N ILE A 144 9.98 6.68 14.83
CA ILE A 144 8.98 5.67 14.51
C ILE A 144 9.35 4.42 15.31
N ALA A 145 8.39 3.86 16.04
CA ALA A 145 8.51 2.56 16.69
C ALA A 145 7.46 1.62 16.09
N ILE A 146 7.91 0.45 15.64
CA ILE A 146 7.07 -0.57 15.03
C ILE A 146 7.16 -1.81 15.92
N HIS A 147 6.01 -2.25 16.42
CA HIS A 147 5.85 -3.45 17.22
C HIS A 147 5.02 -4.48 16.47
N TRP A 148 5.43 -5.74 16.50
CA TRP A 148 4.68 -6.83 15.89
C TRP A 148 4.94 -8.17 16.58
N THR A 149 4.00 -9.10 16.43
CA THR A 149 4.19 -10.48 16.88
C THR A 149 4.93 -11.27 15.80
N PRO A 150 6.09 -11.90 16.10
CA PRO A 150 6.81 -12.73 15.14
C PRO A 150 5.99 -13.94 14.71
N ASN A 151 5.89 -14.18 13.40
CA ASN A 151 5.16 -15.32 12.83
C ASN A 151 5.99 -16.14 11.83
N GLY A 152 7.32 -16.12 11.99
CA GLY A 152 8.27 -16.80 11.09
C GLY A 152 8.50 -16.10 9.74
N LYS A 153 7.66 -15.14 9.36
CA LYS A 153 7.84 -14.34 8.14
C LYS A 153 8.78 -13.16 8.37
N LYS A 154 9.47 -12.75 7.29
CA LYS A 154 10.26 -11.52 7.24
C LYS A 154 9.43 -10.42 6.59
N TYR A 155 9.55 -9.20 7.10
CA TYR A 155 8.82 -8.05 6.59
C TYR A 155 9.79 -6.91 6.27
N VAL A 156 9.44 -6.12 5.27
CA VAL A 156 10.18 -4.93 4.84
C VAL A 156 9.28 -3.72 5.08
N PHE A 157 9.85 -2.70 5.69
CA PHE A 157 9.21 -1.42 5.97
C PHE A 157 9.78 -0.33 5.04
N ALA A 158 8.91 0.56 4.58
CA ALA A 158 9.31 1.79 3.91
C ALA A 158 8.37 2.94 4.32
N MET A 159 8.87 4.17 4.17
CA MET A 159 8.07 5.38 4.34
C MET A 159 8.15 6.23 3.09
N PHE A 160 6.99 6.66 2.60
CA PHE A 160 6.86 7.50 1.42
C PHE A 160 6.22 8.84 1.78
N LEU A 161 6.67 9.90 1.12
CA LEU A 161 5.91 11.13 0.96
C LEU A 161 5.11 11.00 -0.32
N VAL A 162 3.78 11.11 -0.24
CA VAL A 162 2.89 10.96 -1.38
C VAL A 162 1.95 12.15 -1.52
N LYS A 163 1.43 12.38 -2.72
CA LYS A 163 0.34 13.29 -3.00
C LYS A 163 -0.94 12.50 -3.26
N ILE A 164 -2.02 12.87 -2.58
CA ILE A 164 -3.35 12.29 -2.86
C ILE A 164 -3.84 12.81 -4.22
N LEU A 165 -4.28 11.89 -5.08
CA LEU A 165 -4.91 12.22 -6.35
C LEU A 165 -6.43 12.21 -6.20
N THR A 166 -7.07 13.23 -6.78
CA THR A 166 -8.52 13.29 -6.88
C THR A 166 -9.04 12.34 -7.97
N VAL A 167 -10.31 11.93 -7.87
CA VAL A 167 -10.96 11.10 -8.89
C VAL A 167 -10.86 11.75 -10.27
N ASP A 168 -11.05 13.08 -10.35
CA ASP A 168 -10.93 13.81 -11.61
C ASP A 168 -9.52 13.75 -12.19
N THR A 169 -8.49 13.84 -11.34
CA THR A 169 -7.09 13.71 -11.77
C THR A 169 -6.80 12.30 -12.29
N LEU A 170 -7.35 11.29 -11.63
CA LEU A 170 -7.24 9.90 -12.06
C LEU A 170 -7.98 9.63 -13.37
N LEU A 171 -9.18 10.16 -13.52
CA LEU A 171 -9.98 10.04 -14.73
C LEU A 171 -9.27 10.68 -15.91
N LYS A 172 -8.69 11.88 -15.71
CA LYS A 172 -7.87 12.54 -16.73
C LYS A 172 -6.65 11.70 -17.11
N LYS A 173 -5.90 11.16 -16.13
CA LYS A 173 -4.78 10.25 -16.40
C LYS A 173 -5.19 8.99 -17.16
N LEU A 174 -6.43 8.51 -16.97
CA LEU A 174 -6.98 7.36 -17.67
C LEU A 174 -7.43 7.71 -19.09
N GLN A 175 -7.98 8.92 -19.31
CA GLN A 175 -8.34 9.44 -20.63
C GLN A 175 -7.11 9.75 -21.49
N ASP A 176 -6.01 10.20 -20.85
CA ASP A 176 -4.74 10.48 -21.51
C ASP A 176 -3.95 9.21 -21.86
N LYS A 177 -4.35 8.04 -21.33
CA LYS A 177 -3.81 6.75 -21.80
C LYS A 177 -4.47 6.40 -23.12
N ASP A 178 -3.66 5.93 -24.07
CA ASP A 178 -4.16 5.44 -25.35
C ASP A 178 -5.30 4.43 -25.11
N GLY A 179 -6.46 4.72 -25.70
CA GLY A 179 -7.61 3.83 -25.63
C GLY A 179 -7.28 2.49 -26.29
N ILE A 180 -7.95 1.43 -25.85
CA ILE A 180 -7.85 0.12 -26.51
C ILE A 180 -8.27 0.32 -27.97
N SER A 181 -7.43 -0.13 -28.91
CA SER A 181 -7.73 0.02 -30.33
C SER A 181 -9.00 -0.74 -30.67
N SER A 182 -9.79 -0.18 -31.59
CA SER A 182 -10.95 -0.89 -32.15
C SER A 182 -10.55 -2.22 -32.82
N GLU A 183 -9.28 -2.36 -33.23
CA GLU A 183 -8.72 -3.56 -33.84
C GLU A 183 -8.45 -4.65 -32.81
N ASP A 184 -7.91 -4.29 -31.64
CA ASP A 184 -7.73 -5.22 -30.52
C ASP A 184 -9.08 -5.77 -30.05
N THR A 185 -10.09 -4.89 -29.98
CA THR A 185 -11.45 -5.28 -29.61
C THR A 185 -12.06 -6.24 -30.63
N LYS A 186 -11.83 -6.03 -31.93
CA LYS A 186 -12.31 -6.94 -32.99
C LYS A 186 -11.61 -8.29 -32.97
N ASN A 187 -10.31 -8.31 -32.68
CA ASN A 187 -9.53 -9.54 -32.58
C ASN A 187 -9.94 -10.38 -31.38
N ASP A 188 -10.28 -9.76 -30.25
CA ASP A 188 -10.83 -10.46 -29.08
C ASP A 188 -12.21 -11.07 -29.36
N ILE A 189 -13.08 -10.36 -30.09
CA ILE A 189 -14.40 -10.88 -30.50
C ILE A 189 -14.26 -12.04 -31.50
N GLY A 190 -13.27 -11.97 -32.40
CA GLY A 190 -12.98 -13.03 -33.39
C GLY A 190 -12.14 -14.18 -32.85
N ASN A 191 -11.82 -14.20 -31.55
CA ASN A 191 -10.98 -15.22 -30.96
C ASN A 191 -11.81 -16.51 -30.75
N PRO A 192 -11.42 -17.66 -31.36
CA PRO A 192 -12.19 -18.91 -31.35
C PRO A 192 -12.35 -19.57 -29.97
N GLN A 193 -11.83 -18.97 -28.91
CA GLN A 193 -12.09 -19.40 -27.53
C GLN A 193 -13.51 -19.04 -27.06
N LEU A 194 -14.24 -18.22 -27.82
CA LEU A 194 -15.68 -18.01 -27.70
C LEU A 194 -16.51 -18.98 -28.58
N ASP A 195 -15.88 -19.70 -29.51
CA ASP A 195 -16.55 -20.67 -30.40
C ASP A 195 -16.74 -22.06 -29.75
N SER A 196 -16.45 -22.19 -28.45
CA SER A 196 -16.78 -23.40 -27.68
C SER A 196 -18.14 -23.31 -26.98
N ASP A 197 -19.07 -22.53 -27.54
CA ASP A 197 -20.49 -22.74 -27.26
C ASP A 197 -20.97 -23.86 -28.19
N ASP A 198 -21.06 -25.08 -27.66
CA ASP A 198 -21.90 -26.17 -28.18
C ASP A 198 -23.37 -25.71 -28.08
N ASP A 199 -23.75 -24.70 -28.86
CA ASP A 199 -25.11 -24.20 -28.96
C ASP A 199 -25.86 -25.09 -29.96
N GLU A 200 -26.52 -26.11 -29.41
CA GLU A 200 -27.49 -26.91 -30.14
C GLU A 200 -28.58 -25.97 -30.69
N PRO A 201 -28.83 -25.92 -32.02
CA PRO A 201 -29.76 -24.95 -32.59
C PRO A 201 -31.17 -25.17 -32.01
N PRO A 202 -31.92 -24.09 -31.69
CA PRO A 202 -33.22 -24.21 -31.05
C PRO A 202 -34.15 -25.05 -31.93
N THR A 203 -34.48 -26.24 -31.43
CA THR A 203 -35.31 -27.22 -32.12
C THR A 203 -36.65 -26.56 -32.42
N LYS A 204 -37.03 -26.52 -33.71
CA LYS A 204 -38.37 -26.10 -34.12
C LYS A 204 -39.39 -26.98 -33.39
N ARG A 205 -40.13 -26.40 -32.44
CA ARG A 205 -41.28 -27.04 -31.79
C ARG A 205 -42.27 -27.46 -32.87
N ASN A 206 -42.37 -28.77 -33.12
CA ASN A 206 -43.43 -29.35 -33.93
C ASN A 206 -44.77 -29.06 -33.24
N LYS A 207 -45.66 -28.33 -33.92
CA LYS A 207 -47.07 -28.28 -33.57
C LYS A 207 -47.66 -29.67 -33.82
N GLN A 208 -48.04 -30.37 -32.76
CA GLN A 208 -49.07 -31.41 -32.83
C GLN A 208 -50.39 -30.76 -32.44
N GLU A 209 -51.24 -30.51 -33.43
CA GLU A 209 -52.66 -30.30 -33.24
C GLU A 209 -53.32 -31.68 -33.19
N ASN A 210 -54.02 -31.95 -32.09
CA ASN A 210 -55.10 -32.94 -31.98
C ASN A 210 -56.20 -32.29 -31.14
#